data_AF-V5I6D2-F1
#
_entry.id   AF-V5I6D2-F1
#
_cell.length_a   1.000
_cell.length_b   1.000
_cell.length_c   1.000
_cell.angle_alpha   90.00
_cell.angle_beta   90.00
_cell.angle_gamma   90.00
#
_symmetry.space_group_name_H-M   'P 1'
#
loop_
_entity.id
_entity.type
_entity.pdbx_description
1 polymer ?
#
loop_
_entity_poly.entity_id
_entity_poly.type
_entity_poly.pdbx_seq_one_letter_code
_entity_poly.pdbx_strand_id
1 'polypeptide(L)'
;LLRGVIKDGTLYGKKICTATMSEAKIQANVSSKLEVEGSLGGLQVLDLTPEGHMHQRIISVGRDPLLEAPHPLYVMSGAQEDSRTAFNFKIVRNLEKTSEKDTANVTIRMASLWYTHSPLFVVELQSCATEFKQYLSNL
;
A
#
# COMPACT_ATOMS: atom_id res chain seq x y z
N LEU A 1 -9.56 6.06 5.62
CA LEU A 1 -10.70 5.14 5.85
C LEU A 1 -11.68 5.77 6.81
N LEU A 2 -12.98 5.58 6.54
CA LEU A 2 -14.09 6.14 7.31
C LEU A 2 -14.92 4.98 7.89
N ARG A 3 -15.41 5.15 9.12
CA ARG A 3 -16.32 4.24 9.81
C ARG A 3 -17.62 4.96 10.17
N GLY A 4 -18.75 4.28 10.11
CA GLY A 4 -20.01 4.77 10.67
C GLY A 4 -20.06 4.61 12.19
N VAL A 5 -20.36 5.68 12.93
CA VAL A 5 -20.54 5.64 14.38
C VAL A 5 -21.84 6.34 14.75
N ILE A 6 -22.69 5.67 15.53
CA ILE A 6 -23.95 6.26 16.02
C ILE A 6 -23.66 7.03 17.31
N LYS A 7 -24.06 8.30 17.33
CA LYS A 7 -24.00 9.16 18.52
C LYS A 7 -25.31 9.93 18.61
N ASP A 8 -25.96 9.91 19.77
CA ASP A 8 -27.22 10.60 20.02
C ASP A 8 -28.31 10.29 18.96
N GLY A 9 -28.39 9.03 18.53
CA GLY A 9 -29.33 8.55 17.51
C GLY A 9 -29.00 8.95 16.07
N THR A 10 -27.89 9.66 15.84
CA THR A 10 -27.46 10.12 14.51
C THR A 10 -26.19 9.39 14.04
N LEU A 11 -26.11 9.04 12.76
CA LEU A 11 -24.94 8.39 12.16
C LEU A 11 -23.89 9.44 11.76
N TYR A 12 -22.67 9.30 12.26
CA TYR A 12 -21.52 10.13 11.92
C TYR A 12 -20.42 9.32 11.24
N GLY A 13 -19.72 9.94 10.30
CA GLY A 13 -18.49 9.38 9.72
C GLY A 13 -17.28 9.70 10.62
N LYS A 14 -16.65 8.68 11.19
CA LYS A 14 -15.38 8.79 11.92
C LYS A 14 -14.23 8.46 10.97
N LYS A 15 -13.29 9.39 10.77
CA LYS A 15 -12.03 9.11 10.06
C LYS A 15 -11.05 8.41 10.99
N ILE A 16 -10.83 7.11 10.74
CA ILE A 16 -10.01 6.27 11.65
C ILE A 16 -8.54 6.18 11.22
N CYS A 17 -8.23 6.38 9.93
CA CYS A 17 -6.85 6.40 9.45
C CYS A 17 -6.72 7.02 8.05
N THR A 18 -5.47 7.32 7.69
CA THR A 18 -5.09 7.68 6.32
C THR A 18 -4.14 6.63 5.77
N ALA A 19 -4.40 6.15 4.55
CA ALA A 19 -3.48 5.34 3.78
C ALA A 19 -2.99 6.19 2.61
N THR A 20 -1.71 6.53 2.60
CA THR A 20 -1.08 7.38 1.58
C THR A 20 -0.22 6.51 0.68
N MET A 21 -0.51 6.56 -0.61
CA MET A 21 0.21 5.85 -1.65
C MET A 21 0.85 6.87 -2.59
N SER A 22 2.15 6.73 -2.89
CA SER A 22 2.90 7.70 -3.70
C SER A 22 3.61 7.06 -4.89
N GLU A 23 3.78 7.86 -5.96
CA GLU A 23 4.55 7.52 -7.17
C GLU A 23 4.17 6.16 -7.79
N ALA A 24 2.88 5.86 -7.84
CA ALA A 24 2.37 4.70 -8.55
C ALA A 24 2.52 4.91 -10.07
N LYS A 25 3.22 3.98 -10.73
CA LYS A 25 3.42 3.98 -12.19
C LYS A 25 3.16 2.58 -12.70
N ILE A 26 2.45 2.48 -13.82
CA ILE A 26 2.23 1.22 -14.53
C ILE A 26 2.44 1.49 -16.02
N GLN A 27 3.18 0.62 -16.67
CA GLN A 27 3.45 0.63 -18.09
C GLN A 27 3.20 -0.75 -18.67
N ALA A 28 2.65 -0.80 -19.89
CA ALA A 28 2.49 -2.02 -20.65
C ALA A 28 2.89 -1.77 -22.11
N ASN A 29 3.72 -2.65 -22.65
CA ASN A 29 4.11 -2.68 -24.06
C ASN A 29 3.70 -4.02 -24.66
N VAL A 30 3.02 -3.99 -25.81
CA VAL A 30 2.51 -5.18 -26.50
C VAL A 30 3.04 -5.19 -27.93
N SER A 31 3.85 -6.20 -28.25
CA SER A 31 4.38 -6.43 -29.60
C SER A 31 4.53 -7.94 -29.86
N SER A 32 5.73 -8.45 -30.17
CA SER A 32 6.06 -9.88 -30.14
C SER A 32 6.11 -10.44 -28.72
N LYS A 33 6.31 -9.57 -27.72
CA LYS A 33 6.18 -9.88 -26.29
C LYS A 33 5.19 -8.92 -25.63
N LEU A 34 4.51 -9.41 -24.60
CA LEU A 34 3.80 -8.63 -23.61
C LEU A 34 4.78 -8.31 -22.47
N GLU A 35 5.02 -7.04 -22.23
CA GLU A 35 5.85 -6.54 -21.14
C GLU A 35 5.03 -5.58 -20.29
N VAL A 36 4.75 -5.96 -19.05
CA VAL A 36 4.01 -5.15 -18.08
C VAL A 36 4.93 -4.88 -16.91
N GLU A 37 5.16 -3.62 -16.58
CA GLU A 37 5.95 -3.24 -15.43
C GLU A 37 5.26 -2.13 -14.64
N GLY A 38 5.60 -2.04 -13.37
CA GLY A 38 5.08 -0.99 -12.53
C GLY A 38 5.88 -0.84 -11.26
N SER A 39 5.70 0.32 -10.65
CA SER A 39 6.36 0.72 -9.43
C SER A 39 5.41 1.45 -8.51
N LEU A 40 5.72 1.41 -7.23
CA LEU A 40 5.13 2.21 -6.19
C LEU A 40 6.26 2.86 -5.40
N GLY A 41 6.22 4.18 -5.23
CA GLY A 41 7.18 4.92 -4.42
C GLY A 41 7.04 4.58 -2.94
N GLY A 42 5.83 4.68 -2.40
CA GLY A 42 5.59 4.59 -0.96
C GLY A 42 4.19 4.14 -0.59
N LEU A 43 4.07 3.48 0.56
CA LEU A 43 2.81 3.20 1.23
C LEU A 43 2.92 3.49 2.73
N GLN A 44 2.10 4.42 3.21
CA GLN A 44 2.09 4.86 4.61
C GLN A 44 0.68 4.72 5.18
N VAL A 45 0.53 4.10 6.35
CA VAL A 45 -0.75 4.03 7.06
C VAL A 45 -0.61 4.69 8.42
N LEU A 46 -1.39 5.75 8.62
CA LEU A 46 -1.43 6.53 9.85
C LEU A 46 -2.77 6.34 10.57
N ASP A 47 -2.72 5.84 11.80
CA ASP A 47 -3.82 5.78 12.74
C ASP A 47 -4.20 7.19 13.22
N LEU A 48 -5.50 7.51 13.10
CA LEU A 48 -6.09 8.78 13.51
C LEU A 48 -7.06 8.62 14.68
N THR A 49 -7.12 7.42 15.27
CA THR A 49 -7.90 7.18 16.48
C THR A 49 -7.28 7.93 17.67
N PRO A 50 -8.10 8.35 18.67
CA PRO A 50 -7.60 9.00 19.88
C PRO A 50 -6.57 8.15 20.63
N GLU A 51 -6.67 6.82 20.54
CA GLU A 51 -5.76 5.92 21.23
C GLU A 51 -4.39 5.83 20.53
N GLY A 52 -4.33 6.20 19.24
CA GLY A 52 -3.12 6.17 18.42
C GLY A 52 -2.12 7.29 18.65
N HIS A 53 -2.37 8.26 19.55
CA HIS A 53 -1.56 9.49 19.68
C HIS A 53 -0.06 9.28 19.94
N MET A 54 0.37 8.16 20.53
CA MET A 54 1.80 7.87 20.74
C MET A 54 2.49 7.27 19.52
N HIS A 55 1.79 6.40 18.77
CA HIS A 55 2.35 5.64 17.66
C HIS A 55 1.38 5.60 16.48
N GLN A 56 1.20 6.75 15.85
CA GLN A 56 0.24 6.88 14.74
C GLN A 56 0.68 6.10 13.50
N ARG A 57 1.98 5.87 13.29
CA ARG A 57 2.48 5.16 12.10
C ARG A 57 2.33 3.65 12.25
N ILE A 58 1.30 3.09 11.64
CA ILE A 58 1.03 1.65 11.70
C ILE A 58 1.81 0.90 10.64
N ILE A 59 1.83 1.41 9.40
CA ILE A 59 2.54 0.79 8.28
C ILE A 59 3.40 1.84 7.59
N SER A 60 4.64 1.47 7.26
CA SER A 60 5.51 2.25 6.38
C SER A 60 6.31 1.35 5.46
N VAL A 61 6.20 1.58 4.16
CA VAL A 61 6.95 0.88 3.11
C VAL A 61 7.44 1.89 2.09
N GLY A 62 8.71 1.81 1.71
CA GLY A 62 9.31 2.71 0.72
C GLY A 62 9.31 4.17 1.16
N ARG A 63 9.13 5.09 0.21
CA ARG A 63 9.19 6.54 0.45
C ARG A 63 8.02 6.99 1.33
N ASP A 64 8.31 7.88 2.27
CA ASP A 64 7.29 8.63 2.99
C ASP A 64 7.31 10.09 2.53
N PRO A 65 6.25 10.60 1.87
CA PRO A 65 6.20 12.00 1.46
C PRO A 65 6.11 13.00 2.62
N LEU A 66 5.76 12.54 3.83
CA LEU A 66 5.62 13.40 5.02
C LEU A 66 6.91 13.52 5.83
N LEU A 67 7.92 12.70 5.54
CA LEU A 67 9.24 12.77 6.15
C LEU A 67 10.22 13.30 5.10
N GLU A 68 10.48 14.61 5.11
CA GLU A 68 11.54 15.22 4.30
C GLU A 68 12.94 14.74 4.71
N ALA A 69 13.11 14.26 5.94
CA ALA A 69 14.36 13.69 6.41
C ALA A 69 14.30 12.15 6.46
N PRO A 70 15.19 11.43 5.77
CA PRO A 70 15.30 9.97 5.94
C PRO A 70 15.57 9.65 7.40
N HIS A 71 14.82 8.70 7.96
CA HIS A 71 15.09 8.18 9.30
C HIS A 71 16.58 7.78 9.42
N PRO A 72 17.27 8.03 10.54
CA PRO A 72 18.71 7.77 10.68
C PRO A 72 19.13 6.34 10.28
N LEU A 73 18.25 5.36 10.51
CA LEU A 73 18.45 3.96 10.10
C LEU A 73 18.55 3.78 8.57
N TYR A 74 17.87 4.62 7.78
CA TYR A 74 17.96 4.63 6.31
C TYR A 74 19.15 5.44 5.80
N VAL A 75 19.69 6.39 6.59
CA VAL A 75 20.90 7.14 6.21
C VAL A 75 22.14 6.24 6.27
N MET A 76 22.17 5.28 7.20
CA MET A 76 23.30 4.36 7.34
C MET A 76 23.37 3.30 6.23
N SER A 77 22.29 3.07 5.47
CA SER A 77 22.27 2.05 4.42
C SER A 77 22.81 2.52 3.06
N GLY A 78 23.27 3.77 2.93
CA GLY A 78 23.91 4.28 1.71
C GLY A 78 23.02 4.24 0.45
N ALA A 79 21.71 4.04 0.62
CA ALA A 79 20.79 3.84 -0.48
C ALA A 79 20.60 5.14 -1.28
N GLN A 80 21.08 5.13 -2.54
CA GLN A 80 20.76 6.15 -3.56
C GLN A 80 19.26 6.47 -3.57
N GLU A 81 18.91 7.74 -3.79
CA GLU A 81 17.52 8.23 -3.76
C GLU A 81 16.56 7.45 -4.66
N ASP A 82 17.05 6.87 -5.77
CA ASP A 82 16.25 6.08 -6.73
C ASP A 82 15.78 4.70 -6.21
N SER A 83 16.30 4.20 -5.09
CA SER A 83 16.00 2.85 -4.61
C SER A 83 14.86 2.77 -3.58
N ARG A 84 14.23 3.90 -3.20
CA ARG A 84 13.22 3.93 -2.13
C ARG A 84 11.80 3.51 -2.56
N THR A 85 11.66 2.89 -3.73
CA THR A 85 10.37 2.32 -4.19
C THR A 85 9.88 1.25 -3.24
N ALA A 86 8.66 1.39 -2.72
CA ALA A 86 7.98 0.39 -1.92
C ALA A 86 7.82 -0.96 -2.64
N PHE A 87 7.47 -0.92 -3.93
CA PHE A 87 7.16 -2.13 -4.68
C PHE A 87 7.44 -1.92 -6.16
N ASN A 88 8.12 -2.86 -6.80
CA ASN A 88 8.29 -2.90 -8.25
C ASN A 88 7.97 -4.30 -8.76
N PHE A 89 7.35 -4.37 -9.93
CA PHE A 89 7.12 -5.62 -10.62
C PHE A 89 7.37 -5.48 -12.11
N LYS A 90 7.74 -6.60 -12.73
CA LYS A 90 7.92 -6.73 -14.18
C LYS A 90 7.48 -8.12 -14.60
N ILE A 91 6.63 -8.18 -15.61
CA ILE A 91 6.07 -9.39 -16.19
C ILE A 91 6.39 -9.36 -17.68
N VAL A 92 7.11 -10.38 -18.16
CA VAL A 92 7.44 -10.52 -19.57
C VAL A 92 6.94 -11.87 -20.07
N ARG A 93 6.07 -11.84 -21.06
CA ARG A 93 5.50 -13.02 -21.71
C ARG A 93 5.73 -12.94 -23.21
N ASN A 94 6.24 -14.00 -23.81
CA ASN A 94 6.37 -14.07 -25.27
C ASN A 94 5.00 -14.42 -25.88
N LEU A 95 4.60 -13.71 -26.95
CA LEU A 95 3.32 -13.91 -27.63
C LEU A 95 3.48 -14.77 -28.89
N GLU A 96 4.71 -15.03 -29.32
CA GLU A 96 5.00 -15.90 -30.47
C GLU A 96 4.90 -17.39 -30.07
N LYS A 97 4.23 -18.19 -30.92
CA LYS A 97 3.97 -19.62 -30.71
C LYS A 97 5.22 -20.48 -30.96
N THR A 98 6.29 -20.27 -30.22
CA THR A 98 7.56 -20.98 -30.44
C THR A 98 7.79 -22.13 -29.46
N SER A 99 6.96 -22.28 -28.42
CA SER A 99 7.04 -23.40 -27.47
C SER A 99 5.66 -23.94 -27.09
N GLU A 100 5.55 -25.24 -26.79
CA GLU A 100 4.30 -25.90 -26.38
C GLU A 100 3.73 -25.41 -25.04
N LYS A 101 4.49 -24.60 -24.28
CA LYS A 101 4.08 -24.08 -22.97
C LYS A 101 4.06 -22.56 -22.96
N ASP A 102 2.88 -22.03 -22.71
CA ASP A 102 2.66 -20.62 -22.44
C ASP A 102 3.26 -20.25 -21.08
N THR A 103 4.31 -19.42 -21.07
CA THR A 103 5.07 -19.07 -19.85
C THR A 103 5.33 -17.57 -19.77
N ALA A 104 5.44 -17.07 -18.54
CA ALA A 104 5.76 -15.67 -18.25
C ALA A 104 6.86 -15.58 -17.20
N ASN A 105 7.82 -14.68 -17.44
CA ASN A 105 8.84 -14.31 -16.46
C ASN A 105 8.30 -13.20 -15.57
N VAL A 106 8.28 -13.44 -14.25
CA VAL A 106 7.79 -12.50 -13.25
C VAL A 106 8.94 -12.12 -12.33
N THR A 107 9.25 -10.84 -12.25
CA THR A 107 10.24 -10.26 -11.33
C THR A 107 9.52 -9.31 -10.39
N ILE A 108 9.72 -9.49 -9.09
CA ILE A 108 9.11 -8.67 -8.04
C ILE A 108 10.22 -8.19 -7.10
N ARG A 109 10.20 -6.90 -6.76
CA ARG A 109 11.05 -6.30 -5.73
C ARG A 109 10.16 -5.56 -4.74
N MET A 110 10.32 -5.84 -3.46
CA MET A 110 9.58 -5.18 -2.39
C MET A 110 10.55 -4.61 -1.36
N ALA A 111 10.29 -3.38 -0.92
CA ALA A 111 11.05 -2.78 0.18
C ALA A 111 10.64 -3.38 1.52
N SER A 112 11.48 -3.18 2.54
CA SER A 112 11.15 -3.56 3.91
C SER A 112 9.89 -2.85 4.39
N LEU A 113 9.04 -3.61 5.10
CA LEU A 113 7.84 -3.12 5.75
C LEU A 113 8.14 -2.88 7.23
N TRP A 114 7.87 -1.67 7.68
CA TRP A 114 7.76 -1.36 9.10
C TRP A 114 6.31 -1.49 9.53
N TYR A 115 6.07 -2.30 10.56
CA TYR A 115 4.77 -2.43 11.19
C TYR A 115 4.86 -2.12 12.68
N THR A 116 4.01 -1.21 13.14
CA THR A 116 3.81 -0.97 14.57
C THR A 116 2.48 -1.58 14.97
N HIS A 117 2.52 -2.51 15.92
CA HIS A 117 1.33 -3.21 16.35
C HIS A 117 0.42 -2.31 17.18
N SER A 118 -0.84 -2.16 16.73
CA SER A 118 -1.91 -1.48 17.45
C SER A 118 -3.18 -2.34 17.39
N PRO A 119 -3.49 -3.10 18.46
CA PRO A 119 -4.68 -3.96 18.50
C PRO A 119 -5.98 -3.19 18.28
N LEU A 120 -6.09 -2.00 18.86
CA LEU A 120 -7.28 -1.14 18.75
C LEU A 120 -7.48 -0.66 17.31
N PHE A 121 -6.40 -0.27 16.64
CA PHE A 121 -6.46 0.09 15.22
C PHE A 121 -6.93 -1.08 14.34
N VAL A 122 -6.45 -2.30 14.61
CA VAL A 122 -6.85 -3.49 13.84
C VAL A 122 -8.35 -3.75 14.00
N VAL A 123 -8.90 -3.59 15.21
CA VAL A 123 -10.34 -3.73 15.46
C VAL A 123 -11.16 -2.67 14.72
N GLU A 124 -10.73 -1.41 14.75
CA GLU A 124 -11.37 -0.33 13.98
C GLU A 124 -11.32 -0.59 12.46
N LEU A 125 -10.18 -1.04 11.94
CA LEU A 125 -10.02 -1.37 10.53
C LEU A 125 -10.91 -2.55 10.10
N GLN A 126 -11.00 -3.60 10.92
CA GLN A 126 -11.88 -4.73 10.68
C GLN A 126 -13.37 -4.33 10.71
N SER A 127 -13.73 -3.41 11.60
CA SER A 127 -15.09 -2.85 11.67
C SER A 127 -15.43 -2.11 10.37
N CYS A 128 -14.51 -1.26 9.88
CA CYS A 128 -14.64 -0.61 8.56
C CYS A 128 -14.83 -1.63 7.43
N ALA A 129 -14.02 -2.70 7.39
CA ALA A 129 -14.13 -3.72 6.35
C ALA A 129 -15.47 -4.48 6.39
N THR A 130 -15.97 -4.74 7.59
CA THR A 130 -17.28 -5.38 7.79
C THR A 130 -18.42 -4.49 7.30
N GLU A 131 -18.42 -3.21 7.69
CA GLU A 131 -19.42 -2.23 7.23
C GLU A 131 -19.37 -2.07 5.71
N PHE A 132 -18.18 -1.97 5.12
CA PHE A 132 -18.00 -1.89 3.68
C PHE A 132 -18.53 -3.13 2.95
N LYS A 133 -18.24 -4.32 3.47
CA LYS A 133 -18.76 -5.58 2.91
C LYS A 133 -20.29 -5.63 2.95
N GLN A 134 -20.90 -5.24 4.07
CA GLN A 134 -22.35 -5.19 4.22
C GLN A 134 -22.98 -4.19 3.25
N TYR A 135 -22.35 -3.03 3.06
CA TYR A 135 -22.78 -2.05 2.07
C TYR A 135 -22.76 -2.64 0.66
N LEU A 136 -21.66 -3.30 0.26
CA LEU A 136 -21.55 -3.92 -1.06
C LEU A 136 -22.52 -5.08 -1.29
N SER A 137 -22.91 -5.81 -0.25
CA SER A 137 -23.90 -6.90 -0.40
C SER A 137 -25.34 -6.40 -0.57
N ASN A 138 -25.59 -5.14 -0.19
CA ASN A 138 -26.91 -4.51 -0.30
C ASN A 138 -27.02 -3.62 -1.55
N LEU A 139 -26.03 -3.69 -2.45
CA LEU A 139 -25.93 -2.96 -3.71
C LEU A 139 -26.31 -3.88 -4.87
#